data_AF-A0A937Z5S8-F1
#
_entry.id   AF-A0A937Z5S8-F1
#
_cell.length_a   1.000
_cell.length_b   1.000
_cell.length_c   1.000
_cell.angle_alpha   90.00
_cell.angle_beta   90.00
_cell.angle_gamma   90.00
#
_symmetry.space_group_name_H-M   'P 1'
#
loop_
_entity.id
_entity.type
_entity.pdbx_description
1 polymer ?
#
loop_
_entity_poly.entity_id
_entity_poly.type
_entity_poly.pdbx_seq_one_letter_code
_entity_poly.pdbx_strand_id
1 'polypeptide(L)'
;MAKPAKKAAVKKKAAKPAKKPAARKAAAEKKPSGDRQRFTLYGSMTSGPTYTVGLMLALCRHPFSYFHVNLREGQHKQLDYLVKNRYGQVPTLRDGQAF
;
A
#
# COMPACT_ATOMS: atom_id res chain seq x y z
N MET A 1 -13.82 39.98 53.73
CA MET A 1 -13.08 38.75 54.10
C MET A 1 -12.10 38.46 52.94
N ALA A 2 -10.89 39.01 52.94
CA ALA A 2 -9.66 38.54 53.61
C ALA A 2 -9.06 37.24 53.01
N LYS A 3 -8.28 37.43 51.92
CA LYS A 3 -7.00 36.82 51.49
C LYS A 3 -6.69 35.30 51.54
N PRO A 4 -5.79 34.83 50.63
CA PRO A 4 -5.51 33.43 50.27
C PRO A 4 -4.29 32.83 50.99
N ALA A 5 -4.15 31.49 50.97
CA ALA A 5 -2.93 30.73 51.29
C ALA A 5 -3.20 29.23 51.04
N LYS A 6 -2.29 28.31 50.71
CA LYS A 6 -0.85 28.28 50.39
C LYS A 6 -0.53 26.83 49.99
N LYS A 7 0.22 26.67 48.90
CA LYS A 7 1.43 25.83 48.73
C LYS A 7 1.53 24.42 49.37
N ALA A 8 1.83 23.43 48.52
CA ALA A 8 2.98 22.50 48.61
C ALA A 8 3.01 21.68 47.30
N ALA A 9 3.90 21.89 46.31
CA ALA A 9 5.36 21.75 46.24
C ALA A 9 5.89 20.34 46.57
N VAL A 10 6.81 19.88 45.69
CA VAL A 10 7.79 18.77 45.80
C VAL A 10 7.33 17.45 45.18
N LYS A 11 8.10 16.67 44.40
CA LYS A 11 9.16 16.82 43.38
C LYS A 11 9.54 15.37 42.98
N LYS A 12 9.73 15.12 41.68
CA LYS A 12 10.63 14.14 41.03
C LYS A 12 10.51 12.62 41.34
N LYS A 13 10.34 11.83 40.26
CA LYS A 13 11.31 10.87 39.67
C LYS A 13 10.59 10.02 38.61
N ALA A 14 10.89 10.18 37.33
CA ALA A 14 11.81 9.34 36.56
C ALA A 14 11.35 7.87 36.42
N ALA A 15 10.90 7.48 35.20
CA ALA A 15 11.43 6.34 34.44
C ALA A 15 10.39 5.67 33.51
N LYS A 16 10.75 5.63 32.22
CA LYS A 16 10.43 4.66 31.16
C LYS A 16 9.02 4.63 30.52
N PRO A 17 8.91 4.87 29.19
CA PRO A 17 7.74 4.52 28.41
C PRO A 17 7.84 3.03 28.02
N ALA A 18 6.83 2.23 28.37
CA ALA A 18 6.80 0.81 28.02
C ALA A 18 5.44 0.40 27.46
N LYS A 19 5.36 0.36 26.13
CA LYS A 19 5.01 -0.83 25.31
C LYS A 19 4.38 -0.40 23.99
N LYS A 20 5.25 -0.33 22.99
CA LYS A 20 4.98 -0.47 21.56
C LYS A 20 4.18 -1.76 21.30
N PRO A 21 2.98 -1.72 20.70
CA PRO A 21 2.44 -2.90 20.05
C PRO A 21 3.08 -3.00 18.66
N ALA A 22 3.84 -4.08 18.52
CA ALA A 22 4.18 -4.81 17.29
C ALA A 22 4.01 -4.04 15.96
N ALA A 23 5.16 -3.74 15.36
CA ALA A 23 5.28 -3.54 13.94
C ALA A 23 4.50 -4.65 13.21
N ARG A 24 3.35 -4.29 12.61
CA ARG A 24 2.76 -5.08 11.54
C ARG A 24 3.76 -4.99 10.41
N LYS A 25 4.62 -6.00 10.37
CA LYS A 25 5.63 -6.31 9.36
C LYS A 25 5.17 -5.71 8.03
N ALA A 26 5.79 -4.58 7.64
CA ALA A 26 5.69 -4.09 6.29
C ALA A 26 6.02 -5.30 5.42
N ALA A 27 5.02 -5.77 4.67
CA ALA A 27 5.20 -6.87 3.75
C ALA A 27 6.36 -6.43 2.86
N ALA A 28 7.48 -7.11 3.01
CA ALA A 28 8.71 -6.80 2.33
C ALA A 28 8.37 -6.59 0.86
N GLU A 29 8.58 -5.36 0.41
CA GLU A 29 8.48 -4.95 -0.98
C GLU A 29 9.60 -5.72 -1.70
N LYS A 30 9.30 -6.96 -2.09
CA LYS A 30 10.23 -7.85 -2.78
C LYS A 30 10.45 -7.24 -4.15
N LYS A 31 11.47 -6.39 -4.24
CA LYS A 31 12.07 -5.98 -5.50
C LYS A 31 12.41 -7.24 -6.30
N PRO A 32 11.95 -7.35 -7.54
CA PRO A 32 12.28 -8.50 -8.35
C PRO A 32 13.43 -8.16 -9.27
N SER A 33 14.37 -9.09 -9.26
CA SER A 33 15.43 -9.30 -10.22
C SER A 33 15.05 -8.99 -11.68
N GLY A 34 15.77 -8.01 -12.24
CA GLY A 34 16.18 -7.87 -13.65
C GLY A 34 15.10 -8.04 -14.70
N ASP A 35 14.80 -9.28 -15.06
CA ASP A 35 13.95 -9.61 -16.22
C ASP A 35 12.71 -10.44 -15.84
N ARG A 36 12.61 -10.87 -14.58
CA ARG A 36 11.57 -11.80 -14.10
C ARG A 36 10.28 -11.10 -13.66
N GLN A 37 10.20 -9.78 -13.74
CA GLN A 37 8.97 -9.02 -13.48
C GLN A 37 8.82 -7.85 -14.46
N ARG A 38 9.03 -8.17 -15.74
CA ARG A 38 8.71 -7.29 -16.86
C ARG A 38 7.28 -6.76 -16.79
N PHE A 39 6.33 -7.63 -16.42
CA PHE A 39 4.92 -7.27 -16.34
C PHE A 39 4.48 -6.91 -14.93
N THR A 40 3.76 -5.81 -14.81
CA THR A 40 3.06 -5.41 -13.58
C THR A 40 1.57 -5.26 -13.89
N LEU A 41 0.75 -6.11 -13.30
CA LEU A 41 -0.70 -6.10 -13.42
C LEU A 41 -1.31 -5.33 -12.25
N TYR A 42 -1.96 -4.20 -12.56
CA TYR A 42 -2.79 -3.47 -11.63
C TYR A 42 -4.25 -3.85 -11.85
N GLY A 43 -4.94 -4.23 -10.78
CA GLY A 43 -6.36 -4.51 -10.85
C GLY A 43 -6.92 -5.10 -9.56
N SER A 44 -8.16 -5.58 -9.61
CA SER A 44 -8.78 -6.29 -8.48
C SER A 44 -9.07 -7.74 -8.86
N MET A 45 -8.88 -8.64 -7.90
CA MET A 45 -9.23 -10.06 -8.03
C MET A 45 -10.73 -10.26 -8.32
N THR A 46 -11.59 -9.29 -7.93
CA THR A 46 -13.03 -9.33 -8.18
C THR A 46 -13.43 -8.88 -9.58
N SER A 47 -12.49 -8.38 -10.39
CA SER A 47 -12.74 -7.92 -11.76
C SER A 47 -12.49 -9.06 -12.75
N GLY A 48 -13.54 -9.46 -13.49
CA GLY A 48 -13.42 -10.48 -14.56
C GLY A 48 -12.34 -10.14 -15.60
N PRO A 49 -12.28 -8.91 -16.13
CA PRO A 49 -11.21 -8.50 -17.06
C PRO A 49 -9.80 -8.61 -16.46
N THR A 50 -9.63 -8.33 -15.15
CA THR A 50 -8.33 -8.49 -14.48
C THR A 50 -7.94 -9.97 -14.38
N TYR A 51 -8.91 -10.83 -14.08
CA TYR A 51 -8.69 -12.28 -14.04
C TYR A 51 -8.23 -12.82 -15.40
N THR A 52 -8.86 -12.40 -16.50
CA THR A 52 -8.48 -12.86 -17.85
C THR A 52 -7.02 -12.55 -18.18
N VAL A 53 -6.54 -11.34 -17.85
CA VAL A 53 -5.14 -10.95 -18.10
C VAL A 53 -4.18 -11.74 -17.20
N GLY A 54 -4.48 -11.86 -15.91
CA GLY A 54 -3.68 -12.66 -14.98
C GLY A 54 -3.60 -14.13 -15.40
N LEU A 55 -4.72 -14.69 -15.86
CA LEU A 55 -4.79 -16.06 -16.38
C LEU A 55 -3.94 -16.22 -17.64
N MET A 56 -4.03 -15.29 -18.61
CA MET A 56 -3.21 -15.32 -19.82
C MET A 56 -1.71 -15.34 -19.48
N LEU A 57 -1.27 -14.44 -18.59
CA LEU A 57 0.13 -14.38 -18.16
C LEU A 57 0.57 -15.69 -17.48
N ALA A 58 -0.29 -16.29 -16.66
CA ALA A 58 -0.03 -17.57 -16.01
C ALA A 58 0.06 -18.73 -17.02
N LEU A 59 -0.85 -18.79 -18.00
CA LEU A 59 -0.86 -19.81 -19.06
C LEU A 59 0.37 -19.71 -19.97
N CYS A 60 0.78 -18.49 -20.30
CA CYS A 60 2.01 -18.23 -21.05
C CYS A 60 3.29 -18.41 -20.21
N ARG A 61 3.18 -18.78 -18.93
CA ARG A 61 4.30 -18.97 -17.99
C ARG A 61 5.18 -17.72 -17.85
N HIS A 62 4.57 -16.53 -18.04
CA HIS A 62 5.26 -15.27 -17.84
C HIS A 62 5.14 -14.82 -16.39
N PRO A 63 6.25 -14.60 -15.68
CA PRO A 63 6.20 -14.09 -14.33
C PRO A 63 5.77 -12.61 -14.34
N PHE A 64 4.84 -12.26 -13.47
CA PHE A 64 4.32 -10.89 -13.34
C PHE A 64 4.14 -10.49 -11.88
N SER A 65 4.25 -9.19 -11.64
CA SER A 65 3.90 -8.54 -10.37
C SER A 65 2.42 -8.19 -10.35
N TYR A 66 1.76 -8.34 -9.21
CA TYR A 66 0.36 -7.96 -9.05
C TYR A 66 0.21 -6.87 -7.98
N PHE A 67 -0.41 -5.76 -8.36
CA PHE A 67 -0.81 -4.70 -7.44
C PHE A 67 -2.33 -4.67 -7.33
N HIS A 68 -2.80 -4.91 -6.11
CA HIS A 68 -4.23 -4.88 -5.83
C HIS A 68 -4.73 -3.44 -5.78
N VAL A 69 -5.74 -3.14 -6.58
CA VAL A 69 -6.44 -1.86 -6.61
C VAL A 69 -7.79 -2.06 -5.96
N ASN A 70 -8.07 -1.35 -4.86
CA ASN A 70 -9.36 -1.43 -4.19
C ASN A 70 -10.41 -0.61 -4.95
N LEU A 71 -11.34 -1.28 -5.63
CA LEU A 71 -12.43 -0.59 -6.36
C LEU A 71 -13.45 0.04 -5.42
N ARG A 72 -13.67 -0.53 -4.23
CA ARG A 72 -14.65 -0.03 -3.26
C ARG A 72 -14.23 1.33 -2.71
N GLU A 73 -12.93 1.49 -2.45
CA GLU A 73 -12.34 2.76 -2.02
C GLU A 73 -12.09 3.72 -3.19
N GLY A 74 -12.39 3.32 -4.43
CA GLY A 74 -12.21 4.18 -5.59
C GLY A 74 -10.75 4.45 -5.97
N GLN A 75 -9.81 3.58 -5.58
CA GLN A 75 -8.38 3.78 -5.86
C GLN A 75 -8.06 3.94 -7.36
N HIS A 76 -8.85 3.30 -8.21
CA HIS A 76 -8.76 3.41 -9.68
C HIS A 76 -9.11 4.81 -10.23
N LYS A 77 -9.75 5.68 -9.43
CA LYS A 77 -10.09 7.06 -9.81
C LYS A 77 -9.10 8.09 -9.26
N GLN A 78 -8.17 7.65 -8.42
CA GLN A 78 -7.19 8.55 -7.81
C GLN A 78 -6.16 8.96 -8.86
N LEU A 79 -5.59 10.16 -8.70
CA LEU A 79 -4.57 10.71 -9.59
C LEU A 79 -3.39 9.73 -9.78
N ASP A 80 -2.96 9.05 -8.70
CA ASP A 80 -1.89 8.04 -8.76
C ASP A 80 -2.20 6.90 -9.76
N TYR A 81 -3.46 6.49 -9.87
CA TYR A 81 -3.87 5.46 -10.82
C TYR A 81 -4.16 6.03 -12.21
N LEU A 82 -4.73 7.23 -12.29
CA LEU A 82 -5.03 7.89 -13.56
C LEU A 82 -3.78 8.17 -14.41
N VAL A 83 -2.63 8.42 -13.78
CA VAL A 83 -1.33 8.53 -14.47
C VAL A 83 -0.96 7.21 -15.16
N LYS A 84 -1.37 6.06 -14.60
CA LYS A 84 -1.13 4.72 -15.17
C LYS A 84 -2.15 4.40 -16.27
N ASN A 85 -3.41 4.78 -16.08
CA ASN A 85 -4.49 4.59 -17.04
C ASN A 85 -5.46 5.78 -17.01
N ARG A 86 -5.46 6.58 -18.08
CA ARG A 86 -6.30 7.77 -18.25
C ARG A 86 -7.80 7.52 -18.07
N TYR A 87 -8.25 6.28 -18.29
CA TYR A 87 -9.66 5.91 -18.17
C TYR A 87 -10.07 5.54 -16.74
N GLY A 88 -9.10 5.39 -15.83
CA GLY A 88 -9.37 4.95 -14.46
C GLY A 88 -10.01 3.56 -14.40
N GLN A 89 -9.73 2.69 -15.35
CA GLN A 89 -10.30 1.35 -15.42
C GLN A 89 -9.26 0.28 -15.08
N VAL A 90 -9.74 -0.84 -14.55
CA VAL A 90 -8.94 -2.06 -14.37
C VAL A 90 -9.34 -3.07 -15.45
N PRO A 91 -8.43 -3.91 -15.96
CA PRO A 91 -7.01 -4.01 -15.62
C PRO A 91 -6.14 -2.93 -16.26
N THR A 92 -4.94 -2.73 -15.70
CA THR A 92 -3.86 -2.00 -16.36
C THR A 92 -2.59 -2.84 -16.28
N LEU A 93 -2.04 -3.19 -17.44
CA LEU A 93 -0.82 -3.99 -17.55
C LEU A 93 0.32 -3.07 -17.97
N ARG A 94 1.36 -3.01 -17.14
CA ARG A 94 2.58 -2.24 -17.42
C ARG A 94 3.68 -3.20 -17.81
N ASP A 95 4.33 -2.92 -18.93
CA ASP A 95 5.42 -3.73 -19.49
C ASP A 95 6.74 -2.94 -19.42
N GLY A 96 7.75 -3.49 -18.73
CA GLY A 96 9.10 -2.94 -18.62
C GLY A 96 9.17 -1.64 -17.83
N GLN A 97 10.32 -0.95 -17.82
CA GLN A 97 10.42 0.45 -17.40
C GLN A 97 10.14 1.37 -18.60
N ALA A 98 8.88 1.75 -18.83
CA ALA A 98 8.60 2.92 -19.67
C ALA A 98 9.09 4.16 -18.92
N PHE A 99 10.09 4.83 -19.51
CA PHE A 99 10.77 6.04 -19.05
C PHE A 99 9.82 7.23 -18.90
#